data_AF-A0A1J5PZX4-F1
#
_entry.id   AF-A0A1J5PZX4-F1
#
_cell.length_a   1.000
_cell.length_b   1.000
_cell.length_c   1.000
_cell.angle_alpha   90.00
_cell.angle_beta   90.00
_cell.angle_gamma   90.00
#
_symmetry.space_group_name_H-M   'P 1'
#
loop_
_entity.id
_entity.type
_entity.pdbx_description
1 polymer ?
#
loop_
_entity_poly.entity_id
_entity_poly.type
_entity_poly.pdbx_seq_one_letter_code
_entity_poly.pdbx_strand_id
1 'polypeptide(L)'
;MSATRPFFPSVLRGGLAVVTGLLLALSAAQAQTLPAPQPGLWQIQTRMFINGQDFGAMMRQMQAQMLQSLPADQREQAKAMLQPHGDPFGPVQDCVTPQEAARASDAKTLLADLQKDSPDCRFEPVTVSGKTVKFKGRCASAEGFTGDVQGEMTRATPREWTAHYAGNGTFAHTEDMPELKIGKDGKVDFRVDSVGKWLGTNCGQVKP
;
A
#
# COMPACT_ATOMS: atom_id res chain seq x y z
N MET A 1 -8.52 52.52 -69.31
CA MET A 1 -9.93 52.43 -69.73
C MET A 1 -10.80 52.64 -68.51
N SER A 2 -11.64 53.66 -68.56
CA SER A 2 -12.57 54.12 -67.52
C SER A 2 -13.66 53.10 -67.19
N ALA A 3 -14.13 53.11 -65.93
CA ALA A 3 -15.52 53.41 -65.55
C ALA A 3 -15.71 53.17 -64.03
N THR A 4 -15.89 54.19 -63.19
CA THR A 4 -17.17 54.83 -62.75
C THR A 4 -17.99 53.97 -61.75
N ARG A 5 -18.14 54.51 -60.52
CA ARG A 5 -18.99 54.03 -59.40
C ARG A 5 -20.48 54.33 -59.63
N PRO A 6 -21.40 53.74 -58.84
CA PRO A 6 -22.10 54.51 -57.80
C PRO A 6 -22.25 53.71 -56.48
N PHE A 7 -22.06 54.29 -55.29
CA PHE A 7 -22.99 55.11 -54.48
C PHE A 7 -24.20 54.34 -53.93
N PHE A 8 -24.22 54.03 -52.63
CA PHE A 8 -25.32 54.28 -51.68
C PHE A 8 -24.77 54.18 -50.22
N PRO A 9 -25.35 54.92 -49.24
CA PRO A 9 -24.66 55.42 -48.06
C PRO A 9 -25.02 54.68 -46.76
N SER A 10 -24.26 55.02 -45.70
CA SER A 10 -24.54 55.10 -44.26
C SER A 10 -25.54 54.11 -43.66
N VAL A 11 -25.29 53.56 -42.46
CA VAL A 11 -25.81 54.19 -41.23
C VAL A 11 -25.43 53.34 -39.98
N LEU A 12 -25.04 54.06 -38.91
CA LEU A 12 -25.18 53.79 -37.46
C LEU A 12 -24.22 52.85 -36.68
N ARG A 13 -23.56 53.53 -35.73
CA ARG A 13 -23.50 53.28 -34.26
C ARG A 13 -22.78 52.04 -33.73
N GLY A 14 -21.94 52.33 -32.74
CA GLY A 14 -21.86 51.52 -31.52
C GLY A 14 -20.43 51.25 -31.12
N GLY A 15 -19.86 52.12 -30.29
CA GLY A 15 -18.65 51.77 -29.55
C GLY A 15 -18.98 50.71 -28.50
N LEU A 16 -18.07 49.76 -28.29
CA LEU A 16 -17.87 49.11 -27.01
C LEU A 16 -16.49 48.43 -27.03
N ALA A 17 -15.59 48.94 -26.19
CA ALA A 17 -14.32 48.34 -25.88
C ALA A 17 -14.57 46.97 -25.22
N VAL A 18 -14.07 45.90 -25.83
CA VAL A 18 -14.12 44.56 -25.25
C VAL A 18 -12.77 44.29 -24.57
N VAL A 19 -12.71 44.56 -23.27
CA VAL A 19 -11.65 44.06 -22.37
C VAL A 19 -12.04 42.64 -22.00
N THR A 20 -11.51 41.64 -22.70
CA THR A 20 -11.75 40.23 -22.35
C THR A 20 -10.72 39.80 -21.30
N GLY A 21 -11.17 39.68 -20.06
CA GLY A 21 -10.35 39.26 -18.92
C GLY A 21 -9.82 37.85 -19.11
N LEU A 22 -8.51 37.70 -18.94
CA LEU A 22 -7.81 36.42 -18.85
C LEU A 22 -8.25 35.72 -17.55
N LEU A 23 -9.23 34.83 -17.64
CA LEU A 23 -9.58 33.90 -16.56
C LEU A 23 -8.40 32.94 -16.37
N LEU A 24 -7.51 33.28 -15.46
CA LEU A 24 -6.54 32.36 -14.88
C LEU A 24 -7.32 31.24 -14.19
N ALA A 25 -7.52 30.12 -14.90
CA ALA A 25 -7.90 28.87 -14.29
C ALA A 25 -6.77 28.46 -13.35
N LEU A 26 -6.88 28.82 -12.07
CA LEU A 26 -6.12 28.18 -11.02
C LEU A 26 -6.57 26.72 -10.98
N SER A 27 -5.86 25.86 -11.72
CA SER A 27 -5.86 24.43 -11.46
C SER A 27 -5.33 24.24 -10.05
N ALA A 28 -6.23 24.25 -9.06
CA ALA A 28 -5.92 23.78 -7.73
C ALA A 28 -5.46 22.33 -7.92
N ALA A 29 -4.16 22.10 -7.79
CA ALA A 29 -3.62 20.77 -7.61
C ALA A 29 -4.28 20.23 -6.34
N GLN A 30 -5.37 19.49 -6.51
CA GLN A 30 -6.06 18.84 -5.41
C GLN A 30 -5.05 17.88 -4.81
N ALA A 31 -4.54 18.22 -3.63
CA ALA A 31 -3.74 17.29 -2.85
C ALA A 31 -4.58 16.03 -2.68
N GLN A 32 -4.06 14.92 -3.19
CA GLN A 32 -4.68 13.61 -3.08
C GLN A 32 -4.55 13.14 -1.64
N THR A 33 -5.53 13.50 -0.80
CA THR A 33 -5.50 13.21 0.63
C THR A 33 -6.44 12.08 1.00
N LEU A 34 -6.02 11.27 1.96
CA LEU A 34 -6.85 10.27 2.64
C LEU A 34 -7.27 10.78 4.01
N PRO A 35 -8.36 10.20 4.57
CA PRO A 35 -8.64 10.36 5.98
C PRO A 35 -7.40 10.00 6.81
N ALA A 36 -7.08 10.82 7.80
CA ALA A 36 -6.03 10.51 8.76
C ALA A 36 -6.45 9.33 9.65
N PRO A 37 -5.55 8.37 9.96
CA PRO A 37 -5.79 7.44 11.04
C PRO A 37 -5.77 8.15 12.39
N GLN A 38 -6.39 7.55 13.40
CA GLN A 38 -6.23 7.95 14.79
C GLN A 38 -4.79 7.64 15.27
N PRO A 39 -4.14 8.56 15.98
CA PRO A 39 -2.91 8.23 16.71
C PRO A 39 -3.24 7.30 17.90
N GLY A 40 -2.23 6.52 18.31
CA GLY A 40 -2.33 5.55 19.40
C GLY A 40 -2.08 4.12 18.94
N LEU A 41 -2.57 3.17 19.74
CA LEU A 41 -2.33 1.75 19.56
C LEU A 41 -3.21 1.17 18.45
N TRP A 42 -2.60 0.50 17.50
CA TRP A 42 -3.25 -0.26 16.45
C TRP A 42 -2.92 -1.74 16.60
N GLN A 43 -3.86 -2.60 16.23
CA GLN A 43 -3.62 -4.01 15.96
C GLN A 43 -3.77 -4.26 14.46
N ILE A 44 -2.77 -4.90 13.87
CA ILE A 44 -2.72 -5.23 12.46
C ILE A 44 -2.69 -6.75 12.35
N GLN A 45 -3.58 -7.29 11.52
CA GLN A 45 -3.59 -8.71 11.19
C GLN A 45 -3.36 -8.87 9.69
N THR A 46 -2.44 -9.75 9.33
CA THR A 46 -2.04 -10.00 7.94
C THR A 46 -2.20 -11.47 7.61
N ARG A 47 -2.76 -11.76 6.43
CA ARG A 47 -2.80 -13.10 5.84
C ARG A 47 -2.10 -13.05 4.50
N MET A 48 -1.16 -13.97 4.30
CA MET A 48 -0.40 -14.09 3.07
C MET A 48 -0.72 -15.43 2.42
N PHE A 49 -1.01 -15.38 1.12
CA PHE A 49 -1.24 -16.53 0.27
C PHE A 49 -0.16 -16.58 -0.80
N ILE A 50 0.41 -17.76 -1.03
CA ILE A 50 1.35 -18.03 -2.12
C ILE A 50 0.77 -19.20 -2.92
N ASN A 51 0.50 -18.98 -4.21
CA ASN A 51 -0.18 -19.94 -5.09
C ASN A 51 -1.49 -20.48 -4.49
N GLY A 52 -2.21 -19.62 -3.76
CA GLY A 52 -3.46 -19.96 -3.06
C GLY A 52 -3.31 -20.67 -1.71
N GLN A 53 -2.08 -21.03 -1.29
CA GLN A 53 -1.82 -21.64 0.01
C GLN A 53 -1.61 -20.55 1.07
N ASP A 54 -2.30 -20.64 2.22
CA ASP A 54 -2.09 -19.74 3.36
C ASP A 54 -0.71 -20.00 3.99
N PHE A 55 0.22 -19.09 3.73
CA PHE A 55 1.61 -19.21 4.15
C PHE A 55 1.75 -19.14 5.67
N GLY A 56 0.99 -18.27 6.33
CA GLY A 56 1.04 -18.16 7.79
C GLY A 56 0.51 -19.42 8.48
N ALA A 57 -0.58 -20.01 7.96
CA ALA A 57 -1.08 -21.29 8.47
C ALA A 57 -0.09 -22.43 8.27
N MET A 58 0.57 -22.48 7.11
CA MET A 58 1.63 -23.45 6.83
C MET A 58 2.79 -23.31 7.83
N MET A 59 3.30 -22.10 8.05
CA MET A 59 4.41 -21.86 8.99
C MET A 59 4.06 -22.28 10.42
N ARG A 60 2.85 -21.96 10.89
CA ARG A 60 2.37 -22.42 12.21
C ARG A 60 2.29 -23.94 12.29
N GLN A 61 1.83 -24.60 11.23
CA GLN A 61 1.77 -26.06 11.18
C GLN A 61 3.17 -26.68 11.23
N MET A 62 4.14 -26.15 10.47
CA MET A 62 5.52 -26.62 10.49
C MET A 62 6.15 -26.44 11.88
N GLN A 63 5.95 -25.27 12.51
CA GLN A 63 6.42 -25.02 13.87
C GLN A 63 5.83 -26.01 14.87
N ALA A 64 4.53 -26.30 14.78
CA ALA A 64 3.87 -27.28 15.64
C ALA A 64 4.41 -28.70 15.42
N GLN A 65 4.62 -29.12 14.17
CA GLN A 65 5.19 -30.43 13.84
C GLN A 65 6.63 -30.57 14.35
N MET A 66 7.44 -29.53 14.18
CA MET A 66 8.80 -29.47 14.72
C MET A 66 8.77 -29.66 16.24
N LEU A 67 7.95 -28.90 16.97
CA LEU A 67 7.83 -29.03 18.43
C LEU A 67 7.34 -30.42 18.87
N GLN A 68 6.46 -31.06 18.10
CA GLN A 68 5.99 -32.42 18.38
C GLN A 68 7.08 -33.48 18.15
N SER A 69 7.96 -33.28 17.18
CA SER A 69 9.09 -34.19 16.91
C SER A 69 10.19 -34.16 17.97
N LEU A 70 10.23 -33.12 18.81
CA LEU A 70 11.23 -32.99 19.87
C LEU A 70 10.86 -33.81 21.12
N PRO A 71 11.86 -34.39 21.81
CA PRO A 71 11.72 -34.90 23.18
C PRO A 71 11.18 -33.84 24.15
N ALA A 72 10.56 -34.27 25.26
CA ALA A 72 9.86 -33.36 26.17
C ALA A 72 10.76 -32.28 26.79
N ASP A 73 11.98 -32.64 27.16
CA ASP A 73 13.00 -31.75 27.72
C ASP A 73 13.47 -30.69 26.70
N GLN A 74 13.63 -31.09 25.44
CA GLN A 74 14.03 -30.18 24.35
C GLN A 74 12.88 -29.30 23.87
N ARG A 75 11.65 -29.78 23.95
CA ARG A 75 10.45 -29.03 23.52
C ARG A 75 10.25 -27.75 24.32
N GLU A 76 10.48 -27.77 25.63
CA GLU A 76 10.33 -26.57 26.47
C GLU A 76 11.41 -25.53 26.15
N GLN A 77 12.64 -25.96 25.90
CA GLN A 77 13.72 -25.07 25.44
C GLN A 77 13.39 -24.46 24.07
N ALA A 78 12.92 -25.27 23.12
CA ALA A 78 12.51 -24.80 21.80
C ALA A 78 11.34 -23.80 21.87
N LYS A 79 10.33 -24.06 22.72
CA LYS A 79 9.23 -23.10 22.96
C LYS A 79 9.76 -21.77 23.52
N ALA A 80 10.65 -21.82 24.50
CA ALA A 80 11.25 -20.62 25.09
C ALA A 80 12.07 -19.82 24.07
N MET A 81 12.72 -20.48 23.12
CA MET A 81 13.44 -19.82 22.02
C MET A 81 12.50 -19.22 20.97
N LEU A 82 11.34 -19.82 20.73
CA LEU A 82 10.35 -19.33 19.76
C LEU A 82 9.49 -18.19 20.31
N GLN A 83 9.28 -18.15 21.62
CA GLN A 83 8.40 -17.19 22.29
C GLN A 83 8.75 -15.71 21.99
N PRO A 84 10.03 -15.28 21.98
CA PRO A 84 10.40 -13.90 21.63
C PRO A 84 10.08 -13.51 20.18
N HIS A 85 10.02 -14.49 19.27
CA HIS A 85 9.78 -14.25 17.85
C HIS A 85 8.30 -14.32 17.48
N GLY A 86 7.45 -14.86 18.37
CA GLY A 86 6.00 -14.91 18.19
C GLY A 86 5.57 -15.68 16.93
N ASP A 87 4.29 -15.53 16.57
CA ASP A 87 3.82 -15.88 15.23
C ASP A 87 4.07 -14.67 14.31
N PRO A 88 4.96 -14.76 13.31
CA PRO A 88 5.24 -13.64 12.40
C PRO A 88 4.02 -13.23 11.56
N PHE A 89 2.99 -14.09 11.46
CA PHE A 89 1.72 -13.81 10.80
C PHE A 89 0.56 -13.66 11.80
N GLY A 90 0.87 -13.59 13.10
CA GLY A 90 -0.09 -13.26 14.14
C GLY A 90 -0.47 -11.77 14.13
N PRO A 91 -1.49 -11.37 14.92
CA PRO A 91 -1.79 -9.96 15.10
C PRO A 91 -0.61 -9.23 15.73
N VAL A 92 -0.10 -8.19 15.06
CA VAL A 92 0.96 -7.32 15.57
C VAL A 92 0.36 -6.02 16.09
N GLN A 93 1.01 -5.43 17.09
CA GLN A 93 0.62 -4.12 17.60
C GLN A 93 1.62 -3.06 17.16
N ASP A 94 1.11 -1.90 16.80
CA ASP A 94 1.89 -0.75 16.35
C ASP A 94 1.39 0.54 17.04
N CYS A 95 2.31 1.42 17.43
CA CYS A 95 1.98 2.67 18.10
C CYS A 95 2.17 3.85 17.15
N VAL A 96 1.07 4.36 16.61
CA VAL A 96 1.10 5.46 15.64
C VAL A 96 1.14 6.80 16.37
N THR A 97 2.21 7.58 16.16
CA THR A 97 2.31 8.94 16.71
C THR A 97 1.37 9.92 15.99
N PRO A 98 1.04 11.08 16.60
CA PRO A 98 0.29 12.14 15.92
C PRO A 98 0.96 12.64 14.63
N GLN A 99 2.30 12.65 14.60
CA GLN A 99 3.05 13.08 13.41
C GLN A 99 2.91 12.06 12.27
N GLU A 100 3.01 10.77 12.58
CA GLU A 100 2.79 9.71 11.59
C GLU A 100 1.36 9.68 11.09
N ALA A 101 0.39 9.83 11.98
CA ALA A 101 -1.01 9.91 11.61
C ALA A 101 -1.29 11.06 10.63
N ALA A 102 -0.71 12.24 10.88
CA ALA A 102 -0.82 13.39 9.97
C ALA A 102 -0.18 13.09 8.60
N ARG A 103 1.01 12.48 8.59
CA ARG A 103 1.74 12.11 7.37
C ARG A 103 1.03 11.05 6.53
N ALA A 104 0.41 10.05 7.17
CA ALA A 104 -0.30 8.95 6.52
C ALA A 104 -1.58 9.35 5.75
N SER A 105 -1.91 10.65 5.76
CA SER A 105 -3.00 11.24 4.97
C SER A 105 -2.54 11.71 3.59
N ASP A 106 -1.24 11.87 3.37
CA ASP A 106 -0.68 12.43 2.15
C ASP A 106 -0.20 11.33 1.19
N ALA A 107 -0.70 11.35 -0.05
CA ALA A 107 -0.36 10.38 -1.08
C ALA A 107 1.15 10.29 -1.38
N LYS A 108 1.86 11.43 -1.38
CA LYS A 108 3.30 11.44 -1.69
C LYS A 108 4.10 10.79 -0.56
N THR A 109 3.70 11.05 0.67
CA THR A 109 4.31 10.44 1.85
C THR A 109 4.08 8.94 1.86
N LEU A 110 2.87 8.48 1.57
CA LEU A 110 2.58 7.04 1.44
C LEU A 110 3.44 6.35 0.36
N LEU A 111 3.63 7.00 -0.80
CA LEU A 111 4.51 6.46 -1.83
C LEU A 111 5.97 6.40 -1.36
N ALA A 112 6.44 7.44 -0.67
CA ALA A 112 7.80 7.50 -0.14
C ALA A 112 8.05 6.42 0.92
N ASP A 113 7.08 6.18 1.80
CA ASP A 113 7.14 5.14 2.83
C ASP A 113 7.16 3.74 2.17
N LEU A 114 6.28 3.48 1.19
CA LEU A 114 6.31 2.23 0.40
C LEU A 114 7.68 1.99 -0.24
N GLN A 115 8.27 3.03 -0.83
CA GLN A 115 9.58 2.93 -1.47
C GLN A 115 10.72 2.71 -0.47
N LYS A 116 10.62 3.28 0.73
CA LYS A 116 11.59 3.10 1.82
C LYS A 116 11.54 1.68 2.39
N ASP A 117 10.34 1.15 2.60
CA ASP A 117 10.13 -0.17 3.20
C ASP A 117 10.42 -1.30 2.20
N SER A 118 10.35 -1.02 0.90
CA SER A 118 10.63 -1.96 -0.19
C SER A 118 11.62 -1.36 -1.20
N PRO A 119 12.91 -1.24 -0.84
CA PRO A 119 13.93 -0.56 -1.66
C PRO A 119 14.19 -1.25 -3.01
N ASP A 120 13.94 -2.56 -3.09
CA ASP A 120 14.08 -3.35 -4.33
C ASP A 120 12.87 -3.22 -5.26
N CYS A 121 11.83 -2.50 -4.84
CA CYS A 121 10.66 -2.22 -5.66
C CYS A 121 10.74 -0.82 -6.26
N ARG A 122 10.08 -0.63 -7.40
CA ARG A 122 9.85 0.68 -8.03
C ARG A 122 8.35 0.85 -8.20
N PHE A 123 7.79 1.83 -7.52
CA PHE A 123 6.36 2.09 -7.51
C PHE A 123 5.98 3.25 -8.44
N GLU A 124 4.84 3.11 -9.10
CA GLU A 124 4.18 4.22 -9.80
C GLU A 124 3.57 5.20 -8.78
N PRO A 125 3.29 6.45 -9.19
CA PRO A 125 2.52 7.37 -8.36
C PRO A 125 1.21 6.74 -7.88
N VAL A 126 0.97 6.79 -6.57
CA VAL A 126 -0.27 6.26 -6.01
C VAL A 126 -1.47 7.09 -6.49
N THR A 127 -2.59 6.42 -6.67
CA THR A 127 -3.86 7.07 -6.99
C THR A 127 -4.76 7.07 -5.75
N VAL A 128 -5.20 8.24 -5.32
CA VAL A 128 -6.18 8.36 -4.24
C VAL A 128 -7.56 8.67 -4.82
N SER A 129 -8.55 7.89 -4.40
CA SER A 129 -9.96 8.09 -4.72
C SER A 129 -10.80 7.97 -3.44
N GLY A 130 -11.15 9.12 -2.88
CA GLY A 130 -11.92 9.19 -1.63
C GLY A 130 -11.15 8.58 -0.45
N LYS A 131 -11.56 7.38 -0.03
CA LYS A 131 -10.97 6.66 1.11
C LYS A 131 -10.00 5.55 0.70
N THR A 132 -9.73 5.40 -0.59
CA THR A 132 -8.93 4.30 -1.13
C THR A 132 -7.68 4.83 -1.81
N VAL A 133 -6.54 4.23 -1.51
CA VAL A 133 -5.27 4.36 -2.22
C VAL A 133 -5.08 3.14 -3.08
N LYS A 134 -4.60 3.32 -4.29
CA LYS A 134 -4.11 2.24 -5.13
C LYS A 134 -2.67 2.51 -5.54
N PHE A 135 -1.87 1.47 -5.58
CA PHE A 135 -0.51 1.52 -6.10
C PHE A 135 -0.23 0.34 -7.01
N LYS A 136 0.79 0.52 -7.85
CA LYS A 136 1.39 -0.51 -8.69
C LYS A 136 2.90 -0.32 -8.67
N GLY A 137 3.62 -1.38 -8.96
CA GLY A 137 5.06 -1.33 -9.06
C GLY A 137 5.64 -2.63 -9.56
N ARG A 138 6.96 -2.66 -9.60
CA ARG A 138 7.73 -3.84 -9.95
C ARG A 138 8.89 -4.00 -8.98
N CYS A 139 9.09 -5.20 -8.48
CA CYS A 139 10.18 -5.55 -7.59
C CYS A 139 11.25 -6.35 -8.35
N ALA A 140 12.51 -6.15 -7.96
CA ALA A 140 13.67 -6.84 -8.50
C ALA A 140 14.65 -7.12 -7.36
N SER A 141 14.28 -8.02 -6.46
CA SER A 141 15.14 -8.47 -5.36
C SER A 141 15.85 -9.78 -5.73
N ALA A 142 17.18 -9.80 -5.63
CA ALA A 142 17.99 -10.97 -5.96
C ALA A 142 17.76 -12.15 -4.99
N GLU A 143 17.51 -11.83 -3.72
CA GLU A 143 17.30 -12.81 -2.64
C GLU A 143 15.81 -12.96 -2.28
N GLY A 144 14.92 -12.39 -3.09
CA GLY A 144 13.51 -12.25 -2.75
C GLY A 144 12.58 -12.35 -3.95
N PHE A 145 11.56 -11.49 -3.96
CA PHE A 145 10.57 -11.45 -5.04
C PHE A 145 11.05 -10.59 -6.22
N THR A 146 10.92 -11.13 -7.42
CA THR A 146 11.05 -10.38 -8.67
C THR A 146 9.77 -10.51 -9.49
N GLY A 147 9.11 -9.39 -9.78
CA GLY A 147 7.83 -9.41 -10.48
C GLY A 147 7.00 -8.15 -10.28
N ASP A 148 5.80 -8.17 -10.82
CA ASP A 148 4.85 -7.06 -10.70
C ASP A 148 4.09 -7.16 -9.38
N VAL A 149 3.85 -6.01 -8.76
CA VAL A 149 3.08 -5.86 -7.53
C VAL A 149 2.04 -4.79 -7.71
N GLN A 150 0.88 -4.99 -7.09
CA GLN A 150 -0.17 -4.00 -7.02
C GLN A 150 -0.93 -4.14 -5.73
N GLY A 151 -1.63 -3.09 -5.36
CA GLY A 151 -2.67 -3.25 -4.38
C GLY A 151 -3.40 -1.98 -4.04
N GLU A 152 -4.25 -2.12 -3.04
CA GLU A 152 -5.10 -1.06 -2.57
C GLU A 152 -5.24 -1.10 -1.06
N MET A 153 -5.37 0.08 -0.48
CA MET A 153 -5.67 0.27 0.94
C MET A 153 -6.90 1.17 1.04
N THR A 154 -7.88 0.76 1.84
CA THR A 154 -9.07 1.55 2.13
C THR A 154 -9.11 1.91 3.60
N ARG A 155 -9.15 3.21 3.91
CA ARG A 155 -9.35 3.71 5.28
C ARG A 155 -10.82 4.10 5.46
N ALA A 156 -11.65 3.10 5.77
CA ALA A 156 -13.09 3.28 5.90
C ALA A 156 -13.46 4.26 7.01
N THR A 157 -12.72 4.21 8.12
CA THR A 157 -12.86 5.14 9.25
C THR A 157 -11.48 5.53 9.76
N PRO A 158 -11.35 6.61 10.56
CA PRO A 158 -10.09 6.92 11.23
C PRO A 158 -9.58 5.79 12.16
N ARG A 159 -10.41 4.80 12.51
CA ARG A 159 -10.08 3.71 13.43
C ARG A 159 -9.94 2.34 12.77
N GLU A 160 -10.17 2.26 11.45
CA GLU A 160 -10.12 0.99 10.72
C GLU A 160 -9.59 1.19 9.30
N TRP A 161 -8.76 0.26 8.86
CA TRP A 161 -8.34 0.17 7.47
C TRP A 161 -8.26 -1.29 7.02
N THR A 162 -8.42 -1.50 5.71
CA THR A 162 -8.19 -2.77 5.04
C THR A 162 -7.20 -2.57 3.91
N ALA A 163 -6.41 -3.58 3.59
CA ALA A 163 -5.54 -3.56 2.44
C ALA A 163 -5.50 -4.92 1.75
N HIS A 164 -5.37 -4.86 0.43
CA HIS A 164 -5.29 -6.01 -0.45
C HIS A 164 -4.12 -5.77 -1.41
N TYR A 165 -3.11 -6.63 -1.33
CA TYR A 165 -1.96 -6.61 -2.21
C TYR A 165 -1.89 -7.91 -3.00
N ALA A 166 -1.40 -7.84 -4.23
CA ALA A 166 -1.17 -9.00 -5.07
C ALA A 166 0.07 -8.80 -5.92
N GLY A 167 0.70 -9.90 -6.32
CA GLY A 167 1.81 -9.85 -7.24
C GLY A 167 2.03 -11.15 -7.98
N ASN A 168 2.62 -11.03 -9.17
CA ASN A 168 2.96 -12.15 -10.04
C ASN A 168 4.43 -12.05 -10.43
N GLY A 169 5.17 -13.12 -10.22
CA GLY A 169 6.61 -13.10 -10.41
C GLY A 169 7.28 -14.40 -10.01
N THR A 170 8.51 -14.28 -9.52
CA THR A 170 9.33 -15.39 -9.05
C THR A 170 9.91 -15.09 -7.68
N PHE A 171 10.02 -16.11 -6.83
CA PHE A 171 10.85 -16.04 -5.61
C PHE A 171 12.21 -16.70 -5.86
N ALA A 172 13.26 -16.14 -5.27
CA ALA A 172 14.53 -16.83 -5.10
C ALA A 172 14.43 -17.93 -4.02
N HIS A 173 15.35 -18.89 -4.05
CA HIS A 173 15.57 -19.92 -3.01
C HIS A 173 14.32 -20.71 -2.62
N THR A 174 13.43 -20.97 -3.58
CA THR A 174 12.21 -21.75 -3.33
C THR A 174 12.49 -23.19 -2.91
N GLU A 175 13.68 -23.70 -3.21
CA GLU A 175 14.21 -24.98 -2.75
C GLU A 175 14.33 -25.09 -1.23
N ASP A 176 14.52 -23.98 -0.52
CA ASP A 176 14.60 -23.93 0.94
C ASP A 176 13.21 -23.98 1.60
N MET A 177 12.14 -23.89 0.80
CA MET A 177 10.74 -23.92 1.25
C MET A 177 9.93 -24.99 0.48
N PRO A 178 10.29 -26.29 0.62
CA PRO A 178 9.64 -27.36 -0.14
C PRO A 178 8.13 -27.46 0.11
N GLU A 179 7.63 -26.97 1.23
CA GLU A 179 6.21 -26.97 1.59
C GLU A 179 5.35 -25.98 0.78
N LEU A 180 5.97 -24.97 0.16
CA LEU A 180 5.27 -23.96 -0.65
C LEU A 180 4.81 -24.49 -2.02
N LYS A 181 5.20 -25.71 -2.40
CA LYS A 181 4.82 -26.37 -3.66
C LYS A 181 5.05 -25.47 -4.89
N ILE A 182 6.12 -24.67 -4.86
CA ILE A 182 6.50 -23.81 -5.98
C ILE A 182 7.23 -24.69 -7.01
N GLY A 183 6.91 -24.49 -8.29
CA GLY A 183 7.58 -25.20 -9.38
C GLY A 183 9.05 -24.80 -9.50
N LYS A 184 9.84 -25.61 -10.22
CA LYS A 184 11.27 -25.32 -10.47
C LYS A 184 11.52 -24.01 -11.22
N ASP A 185 10.49 -23.44 -11.84
CA ASP A 185 10.56 -22.13 -12.49
C ASP A 185 10.37 -20.96 -11.51
N GLY A 186 10.20 -21.25 -10.20
CA GLY A 186 10.13 -20.27 -9.13
C GLY A 186 8.87 -19.41 -9.15
N LYS A 187 7.92 -19.68 -10.06
CA LYS A 187 6.78 -18.81 -10.31
C LYS A 187 5.78 -18.83 -9.18
N VAL A 188 5.34 -17.63 -8.82
CA VAL A 188 4.36 -17.41 -7.78
C VAL A 188 3.33 -16.36 -8.15
N ASP A 189 2.10 -16.61 -7.72
CA ASP A 189 1.09 -15.60 -7.42
C ASP A 189 1.06 -15.44 -5.91
N PHE A 190 1.28 -14.22 -5.41
CA PHE A 190 1.06 -13.94 -4.00
C PHE A 190 -0.11 -13.00 -3.81
N ARG A 191 -0.84 -13.18 -2.71
CA ARG A 191 -1.88 -12.26 -2.24
C ARG A 191 -1.69 -11.99 -0.76
N VAL A 192 -1.84 -10.74 -0.36
CA VAL A 192 -1.75 -10.32 1.04
C VAL A 192 -3.01 -9.55 1.40
N ASP A 193 -3.71 -10.01 2.42
CA ASP A 193 -4.86 -9.34 2.99
C ASP A 193 -4.50 -8.85 4.39
N SER A 194 -4.62 -7.54 4.62
CA SER A 194 -4.34 -6.93 5.92
C SER A 194 -5.53 -6.13 6.42
N VAL A 195 -5.75 -6.18 7.73
CA VAL A 195 -6.74 -5.34 8.43
C VAL A 195 -6.08 -4.67 9.62
N GLY A 196 -6.34 -3.38 9.80
CA GLY A 196 -5.90 -2.62 10.95
C GLY A 196 -7.09 -2.10 11.75
N LYS A 197 -7.01 -2.24 13.08
CA LYS A 197 -8.01 -1.74 14.02
C LYS A 197 -7.34 -0.94 15.12
N TRP A 198 -7.84 0.27 15.37
CA TRP A 198 -7.39 1.11 16.46
C TRP A 198 -7.95 0.59 17.79
N LEU A 199 -7.07 0.42 18.78
CA LEU A 199 -7.38 -0.14 20.09
C LEU A 199 -7.55 0.94 21.17
N GLY A 200 -6.86 2.07 21.05
CA GLY A 200 -6.88 3.10 22.08
C GLY A 200 -5.77 4.12 21.94
N THR A 201 -5.81 5.18 22.74
CA THR A 201 -4.76 6.21 22.77
C THR A 201 -3.50 5.77 23.51
N ASN A 202 -3.60 4.75 24.38
CA ASN A 202 -2.49 4.27 25.19
C ASN A 202 -1.74 3.14 24.47
N CYS A 203 -0.47 3.37 24.13
CA CYS A 203 0.40 2.36 23.52
C CYS A 203 1.03 1.38 24.50
N GLY A 204 0.91 1.61 25.81
CA GLY A 204 1.49 0.74 26.83
C GLY A 204 3.01 0.61 26.66
N GLN A 205 3.47 -0.61 26.40
CA GLN A 205 4.90 -0.93 26.20
C GLN A 205 5.31 -0.98 24.72
N VAL A 206 4.37 -0.81 23.78
CA VAL A 206 4.65 -0.79 22.35
C VAL A 206 5.33 0.53 22.01
N LYS A 207 6.54 0.45 21.45
CA LYS A 207 7.30 1.62 21.04
C LYS A 207 6.73 2.17 19.72
N PRO A 208 6.64 3.49 19.56
CA PRO A 208 6.46 4.11 18.25
C PRO A 208 7.70 3.96 17.38
#